data_AF-A0A761PF38-F1
#
_entry.id   AF-A0A761PF38-F1
#
_cell.length_a   1.000
_cell.length_b   1.000
_cell.length_c   1.000
_cell.angle_alpha   90.00
_cell.angle_beta   90.00
_cell.angle_gamma   90.00
#
_symmetry.space_group_name_H-M   'P 1'
#
loop_
_entity.id
_entity.type
_entity.pdbx_description
1 polymer ?
#
loop_
_entity_poly.entity_id
_entity_poly.type
_entity_poly.pdbx_seq_one_letter_code
_entity_poly.pdbx_strand_id
1 'polypeptide(L)' 'GDIEKAARVFAINELNPAMEALKYINDWLGEEVVRFNPYALLEQNNT' A
#
# COMPACT_ATOMS: atom_id res chain seq x y z
N GLY A 1 -15.45 6.15 -17.78
CA GLY A 1 -14.39 5.32 -17.18
C GLY A 1 -14.19 5.84 -15.78
N ASP A 2 -14.27 4.96 -14.79
CA ASP A 2 -14.21 5.37 -13.39
C ASP A 2 -12.76 5.38 -12.94
N ILE A 3 -12.16 6.58 -12.93
CA ILE A 3 -10.76 6.82 -12.56
C ILE A 3 -10.49 6.34 -11.13
N GLU A 4 -11.48 6.49 -10.24
CA GLU A 4 -11.38 6.05 -8.85
C GLU A 4 -11.33 4.52 -8.76
N LYS A 5 -12.18 3.83 -9.53
CA LYS A 5 -12.15 2.37 -9.62
C LYS A 5 -10.82 1.85 -10.17
N ALA A 6 -10.26 2.50 -11.19
CA ALA A 6 -8.96 2.13 -11.75
C ALA A 6 -7.82 2.36 -10.73
N ALA A 7 -7.83 3.49 -10.02
CA ALA A 7 -6.87 3.78 -8.95
C ALA A 7 -6.96 2.77 -7.80
N ARG A 8 -8.16 2.34 -7.42
CA ARG A 8 -8.37 1.31 -6.38
C ARG A 8 -7.83 -0.05 -6.81
N VAL A 9 -8.11 -0.46 -8.04
CA VAL A 9 -7.61 -1.74 -8.58
C VAL A 9 -6.08 -1.72 -8.64
N PHE A 10 -5.47 -0.63 -9.09
CA PHE A 10 -4.01 -0.46 -9.09
C PHE A 10 -3.41 -0.51 -7.68
N ALA A 11 -4.03 0.18 -6.72
CA ALA A 11 -3.57 0.18 -5.34
C ALA A 11 -3.56 -1.23 -4.73
N ILE A 12 -4.61 -2.01 -4.99
CA ILE A 12 -4.73 -3.36 -4.46
C ILE A 12 -3.76 -4.34 -5.15
N ASN A 13 -3.67 -4.27 -6.48
CA ASN A 13 -2.97 -5.30 -7.25
C ASN A 13 -1.47 -5.04 -7.39
N GLU A 14 -1.04 -3.78 -7.41
CA GLU A 14 0.34 -3.42 -7.73
C GLU A 14 1.03 -2.77 -6.52
N LEU A 15 0.37 -1.78 -5.92
CA LEU A 15 0.97 -0.97 -4.85
C LEU A 15 1.11 -1.78 -3.54
N ASN A 16 0.07 -2.50 -3.11
CA ASN A 16 0.10 -3.29 -1.88
C ASN A 16 1.19 -4.38 -1.90
N PRO A 17 1.32 -5.23 -2.94
CA PRO A 17 2.40 -6.22 -3.00
C PRO A 17 3.78 -5.58 -3.02
N ALA A 18 3.96 -4.45 -3.72
CA ALA A 18 5.23 -3.74 -3.74
C ALA A 18 5.62 -3.18 -2.36
N MET A 19 4.66 -2.62 -1.62
CA MET A 19 4.88 -2.15 -0.25
C MET A 19 5.23 -3.30 0.70
N GLU A 20 4.57 -4.45 0.58
CA GLU A 20 4.89 -5.64 1.40
C GLU A 20 6.29 -6.18 1.08
N ALA A 21 6.68 -6.25 -0.19
CA ALA A 21 8.03 -6.67 -0.58
C ALA A 21 9.12 -5.76 0.02
N LEU A 22 8.86 -4.45 0.12
CA LEU A 22 9.79 -3.50 0.74
C LEU A 22 9.86 -3.64 2.26
N LYS A 23 8.77 -4.05 2.93
CA LYS A 23 8.79 -4.30 4.38
C LYS A 23 9.65 -5.49 4.77
N TYR A 24 9.85 -6.46 3.87
CA TYR A 24 10.70 -7.63 4.13
C TYR A 24 12.16 -7.25 4.44
N ILE A 25 12.59 -6.05 4.02
CA ILE A 25 13.89 -5.48 4.39
C ILE A 25 14.02 -5.32 5.91
N ASN A 26 12.93 -4.95 6.60
CA ASN A 26 12.95 -4.83 8.06
C ASN A 26 13.18 -6.18 8.72
N ASP A 27 12.56 -7.24 8.19
CA ASP A 27 12.72 -8.60 8.70
C ASP A 27 14.16 -9.10 8.51
N TRP A 28 14.80 -8.73 7.40
CA TRP A 28 16.21 -9.04 7.13
C TRP A 28 17.17 -8.32 8.08
N LEU A 29 16.87 -7.06 8.40
CA LEU A 29 17.71 -6.24 9.27
C LEU A 29 17.42 -6.49 10.76
N GLY A 30 16.27 -7.08 11.10
CA GLY A 30 15.82 -7.27 12.47
C GLY A 30 15.42 -5.96 13.16
N GLU A 31 15.24 -4.88 12.39
CA GLU A 31 14.88 -3.55 12.85
C GLU A 31 13.89 -2.89 11.87
N GLU A 32 12.94 -2.12 12.38
CA GLU A 32 11.95 -1.44 11.56
C GLU A 32 12.54 -0.16 10.94
N VAL A 33 12.91 -0.23 9.66
CA VAL A 33 13.50 0.89 8.90
C VAL A 33 12.54 1.45 7.84
N VAL A 34 11.75 0.58 7.22
CA VAL A 34 10.77 0.90 6.17
C VAL A 34 9.36 0.93 6.77
N ARG A 35 8.71 2.09 6.76
CA ARG A 35 7.32 2.28 7.21
C ARG A 35 6.55 3.06 6.16
N PHE A 36 5.35 2.57 5.83
CA PHE A 36 4.43 3.25 4.93
C PHE A 36 3.30 3.89 5.72
N ASN A 37 2.87 5.08 5.28
CA ASN A 37 1.66 5.70 5.78
C ASN A 37 0.42 5.03 5.16
N PRO A 38 -0.74 5.08 5.84
CA PRO A 38 -2.01 4.64 5.26
C PRO A 38 -2.25 5.25 3.89
N TYR A 39 -2.74 4.45 2.94
CA TYR A 39 -3.03 4.93 1.60
C TYR A 39 -4.26 5.83 1.62
N ALA A 40 -4.07 7.13 1.31
CA ALA A 40 -5.10 8.17 1.45
C ALA A 40 -6.42 7.90 0.69
N LEU A 41 -6.38 7.09 -0.37
CA LEU A 41 -7.60 6.75 -1.15
C LEU A 41 -8.43 5.60 -0.55
N LEU A 42 -7.91 4.85 0.44
CA LEU A 42 -8.70 3.85 1.17
C LEU A 42 -9.52 4.49 2.31
N GLU A 43 -9.19 5.70 2.75
CA GLU A 43 -9.92 6.40 3.84
C GLU A 43 -11.31 6.91 3.42
N GLN A 44 -11.61 7.02 2.13
CA GLN A 44 -12.87 7.60 1.65
C GLN A 44 -14.09 6.65 1.64
N ASN A 45 -13.98 5.43 2.19
CA ASN A 45 -15.05 4.41 2.13
C ASN A 45 -15.73 4.08 3.49
N ASN A 46 -15.63 4.95 4.49
CA ASN A 46 -16.25 4.76 5.82
C ASN A 46 -17.29 5.86 6.16
N THR A 47 -18.21 6.18 5.26
CA THR A 47 -19.43 6.96 5.58
C THR A 47 -20.60 6.48 4.75
#